data_AF-A0A524PZR6-F1
#
_entry.id   AF-A0A524PZR6-F1
#
_cell.length_a   1.000
_cell.length_b   1.000
_cell.length_c   1.000
_cell.angle_alpha   90.00
_cell.angle_beta   90.00
_cell.angle_gamma   90.00
#
_symmetry.space_group_name_H-M   'P 1'
#
loop_
_entity.id
_entity.type
_entity.pdbx_description
1 polymer ?
#
loop_
_entity_poly.entity_id
_entity_poly.type
_entity_poly.pdbx_seq_one_letter_code
_entity_poly.pdbx_strand_id
1 'polypeptide(L)'
;MNQACRNFLWVTRGLLLVVSMACAAQLQAASQPVLGDEALAKYRSLSLDQTFAAIATGIRYEPYAGVLRGPRATALARGGNAADQAQLLAELLREKGFRIRFVQGTLQGENLRILIRGIYPPDLPALDAPAQFGPFDPQTDSALQHIAAAHVWLEVDQGDGSWLPLDPAFPRAQIGESYAQATTRSAELPDSLCQRLLITLNEQTAAGSTRELGRVEGCVADLGLRPLSLRILGFPQLRAPAGSRPKAGPASMFGGALSGDAPQAEEQPPAASATPETVGVVYRRSLRRDAENIPVSPSLVETEKSGSAILREWLRIEIKAPASAPRVIERDVYAADAPGAIATGPGFFRRYSLVVMPGPLDPGAVASYLSKTGKSVDLGAAQSKIAASQS
;
A
#
# COMPACT_ATOMS: atom_id res chain seq x y z
N MET A 1 24.60 -23.10 -26.67
CA MET A 1 24.06 -24.38 -26.18
C MET A 1 24.68 -24.65 -24.82
N ASN A 2 23.86 -24.92 -23.81
CA ASN A 2 24.16 -24.99 -22.36
C ASN A 2 25.54 -25.56 -21.95
N GLN A 3 26.23 -24.87 -21.04
CA GLN A 3 27.10 -25.43 -19.99
C GLN A 3 27.48 -24.31 -19.01
N ALA A 4 26.89 -24.26 -17.81
CA ALA A 4 27.32 -24.92 -16.57
C ALA A 4 28.43 -24.16 -15.85
N CYS A 5 28.04 -23.45 -14.79
CA CYS A 5 28.91 -22.78 -13.83
C CYS A 5 29.91 -23.77 -13.21
N ARG A 6 31.21 -23.47 -13.27
CA ARG A 6 32.23 -24.08 -12.42
C ARG A 6 32.82 -23.00 -11.51
N ASN A 7 32.79 -23.27 -10.20
CA ASN A 7 33.38 -22.46 -9.15
C ASN A 7 34.91 -22.60 -9.16
N PHE A 8 35.64 -21.52 -8.91
CA PHE A 8 37.05 -21.57 -8.51
C PHE A 8 37.23 -20.84 -7.18
N LEU A 9 37.85 -21.55 -6.23
CA LEU A 9 38.11 -21.12 -4.85
C LEU A 9 39.61 -20.82 -4.73
N TRP A 10 39.99 -19.66 -4.18
CA TRP A 10 41.35 -19.40 -3.68
C TRP A 10 41.25 -18.68 -2.33
N VAL A 11 42.01 -19.15 -1.35
CA VAL A 11 42.07 -18.63 0.03
C VAL A 11 43.52 -18.30 0.36
N THR A 12 43.81 -17.06 0.81
CA THR A 12 44.86 -16.81 1.79
C THR A 12 44.52 -15.62 2.72
N ARG A 13 44.71 -15.88 4.02
CA ARG A 13 44.81 -14.98 5.20
C ARG A 13 44.00 -13.66 5.20
N GLY A 14 42.86 -13.69 5.90
CA GLY A 14 42.44 -12.59 6.79
C GLY A 14 41.21 -11.75 6.42
N LEU A 15 40.57 -11.96 5.27
CA LEU A 15 39.34 -11.25 4.92
C LEU A 15 38.46 -12.12 3.99
N LEU A 16 37.21 -12.38 4.39
CA LEU A 16 36.24 -13.11 3.58
C LEU A 16 35.36 -12.10 2.82
N LEU A 17 35.59 -11.95 1.50
CA LEU A 17 34.70 -11.22 0.62
C LEU A 17 33.90 -12.23 -0.22
N VAL A 18 32.65 -12.48 0.18
CA VAL A 18 31.69 -13.28 -0.60
C VAL A 18 30.88 -12.32 -1.47
N VAL A 19 31.21 -12.23 -2.76
CA VAL A 19 30.29 -11.67 -3.75
C VAL A 19 29.31 -12.77 -4.14
N SER A 20 28.25 -12.91 -3.34
CA SER A 20 27.07 -13.64 -3.79
C SER A 20 26.23 -12.67 -4.60
N MET A 21 26.31 -12.79 -5.92
CA MET A 21 25.24 -12.30 -6.79
C MET A 21 24.07 -13.27 -6.55
N ALA A 22 23.35 -13.07 -5.44
CA ALA A 22 22.05 -13.68 -5.26
C ALA A 22 21.21 -13.19 -6.44
N CYS A 23 20.98 -14.09 -7.38
CA CYS A 23 20.02 -13.91 -8.44
C CYS A 23 18.77 -13.32 -7.79
N ALA A 24 18.33 -12.16 -8.28
CA ALA A 24 17.15 -11.45 -7.82
C ALA A 24 15.84 -12.21 -8.17
N ALA A 25 15.91 -13.54 -8.17
CA ALA A 25 14.91 -14.48 -8.61
C ALA A 25 14.25 -15.10 -7.38
N GLN A 26 13.00 -14.69 -7.16
CA GLN A 26 12.01 -15.35 -6.32
C GLN A 26 12.30 -15.42 -4.80
N LEU A 27 12.36 -14.24 -4.15
CA LEU A 27 11.49 -14.07 -2.98
C LEU A 27 10.08 -13.78 -3.51
N GLN A 28 9.32 -14.83 -3.83
CA GLN A 28 7.87 -14.74 -3.89
C GLN A 28 7.44 -14.22 -2.52
N ALA A 29 7.17 -12.92 -2.44
CA ALA A 29 6.44 -12.38 -1.32
C ALA A 29 5.13 -13.15 -1.29
N ALA A 30 4.94 -14.00 -0.28
CA ALA A 30 3.61 -14.53 0.03
C ALA A 30 2.65 -13.34 -0.02
N SER A 31 1.56 -13.48 -0.78
CA SER A 31 0.52 -12.46 -0.83
C SER A 31 0.14 -12.13 0.60
N GLN A 32 0.44 -10.91 1.04
CA GLN A 32 0.10 -10.47 2.39
C GLN A 32 -1.43 -10.58 2.52
N PRO A 33 -1.97 -11.13 3.62
CA PRO A 33 -3.40 -11.21 3.80
C PRO A 33 -4.00 -9.81 3.73
N VAL A 34 -5.00 -9.61 2.87
CA VAL A 34 -5.73 -8.35 2.75
C VAL A 34 -6.60 -8.20 4.00
N LEU A 35 -6.50 -7.05 4.67
CA LEU A 35 -7.28 -6.82 5.87
C LEU A 35 -8.77 -6.62 5.50
N GLY A 36 -9.66 -7.26 6.26
CA GLY A 36 -11.11 -7.10 6.10
C GLY A 36 -11.81 -8.14 5.22
N ASP A 37 -11.07 -8.98 4.49
CA ASP A 37 -11.69 -10.04 3.66
C ASP A 37 -12.50 -11.05 4.52
N GLU A 38 -11.98 -11.43 5.69
CA GLU A 38 -12.71 -12.28 6.66
C GLU A 38 -13.99 -11.60 7.18
N ALA A 39 -14.01 -10.27 7.29
CA ALA A 39 -15.18 -9.52 7.74
C ALA A 39 -16.26 -9.48 6.65
N LEU A 40 -15.86 -9.27 5.38
CA LEU A 40 -16.76 -9.30 4.23
C LEU A 40 -17.33 -10.71 4.00
N ALA A 41 -16.51 -11.75 4.18
CA ALA A 41 -16.92 -13.14 3.98
C ALA A 41 -18.13 -13.57 4.84
N LYS A 42 -18.32 -12.97 6.02
CA LYS A 42 -19.45 -13.26 6.92
C LYS A 42 -20.81 -13.00 6.29
N TYR A 43 -20.90 -12.12 5.31
CA TYR A 43 -22.16 -11.76 4.65
C TYR A 43 -22.42 -12.59 3.39
N ARG A 44 -21.40 -13.26 2.82
CA ARG A 44 -21.50 -13.90 1.50
C ARG A 44 -22.52 -15.04 1.45
N SER A 45 -22.76 -15.75 2.54
CA SER A 45 -23.73 -16.84 2.60
C SER A 45 -25.17 -16.38 2.85
N LEU A 46 -25.39 -15.10 3.18
CA LEU A 46 -26.71 -14.58 3.54
C LEU A 46 -27.60 -14.38 2.29
N SER A 47 -28.92 -14.48 2.46
CA SER A 47 -29.88 -14.02 1.44
C SER A 47 -29.84 -12.49 1.28
N LEU A 48 -30.53 -11.94 0.28
CA LEU A 48 -30.68 -10.48 0.14
C LEU A 48 -31.23 -9.88 1.44
N ASP A 49 -32.33 -10.41 1.94
CA ASP A 49 -33.00 -9.91 3.15
C ASP A 49 -32.12 -9.99 4.38
N GLN A 50 -31.43 -11.12 4.57
CA GLN A 50 -30.49 -11.31 5.66
C GLN A 50 -29.29 -10.38 5.54
N THR A 51 -28.78 -10.15 4.33
CA THR A 51 -27.68 -9.21 4.08
C THR A 51 -28.09 -7.79 4.42
N PHE A 52 -29.25 -7.34 3.92
CA PHE A 52 -29.79 -6.02 4.21
C PHE A 52 -29.98 -5.81 5.72
N ALA A 53 -30.66 -6.75 6.39
CA ALA A 53 -30.89 -6.67 7.83
C ALA A 53 -29.58 -6.68 8.63
N ALA A 54 -28.61 -7.51 8.24
CA ALA A 54 -27.31 -7.58 8.90
C ALA A 54 -26.51 -6.29 8.73
N ILE A 55 -26.59 -5.61 7.59
CA ILE A 55 -25.94 -4.31 7.38
C ILE A 55 -26.68 -3.23 8.19
N ALA A 56 -28.00 -3.13 8.05
CA ALA A 56 -28.80 -2.09 8.71
C ALA A 56 -28.71 -2.11 10.24
N THR A 57 -28.57 -3.29 10.83
CA THR A 57 -28.46 -3.45 12.30
C THR A 57 -27.03 -3.63 12.79
N GLY A 58 -26.13 -4.13 11.94
CA GLY A 58 -24.78 -4.53 12.32
C GLY A 58 -23.71 -3.49 12.03
N ILE A 59 -23.99 -2.52 11.14
CA ILE A 59 -23.08 -1.45 10.72
C ILE A 59 -23.61 -0.10 11.23
N ARG A 60 -22.81 0.57 12.07
CA ARG A 60 -23.15 1.90 12.59
C ARG A 60 -23.06 2.96 11.48
N TYR A 61 -24.05 3.84 11.41
CA TYR A 61 -23.94 5.04 10.58
C TYR A 61 -22.92 6.02 11.16
N GLU A 62 -21.97 6.44 10.33
CA GLU A 62 -20.96 7.44 10.70
C GLU A 62 -20.90 8.56 9.66
N PRO A 63 -21.12 9.83 10.04
CA PRO A 63 -21.18 10.93 9.09
C PRO A 63 -19.78 11.37 8.65
N TYR A 64 -19.53 11.32 7.34
CA TYR A 64 -18.43 11.99 6.66
C TYR A 64 -18.75 12.13 5.17
N ALA A 65 -18.09 13.07 4.50
CA ALA A 65 -18.34 13.36 3.09
C ALA A 65 -17.80 12.25 2.18
N GLY A 66 -18.66 11.77 1.27
CA GLY A 66 -18.30 10.84 0.20
C GLY A 66 -17.87 9.45 0.67
N VAL A 67 -16.97 8.81 -0.07
CA VAL A 67 -16.56 7.42 0.09
C VAL A 67 -15.19 7.38 0.74
N LEU A 68 -15.10 6.74 1.91
CA LEU A 68 -13.85 6.59 2.67
C LEU A 68 -13.47 5.12 2.83
N ARG A 69 -14.41 4.28 3.29
CA ARG A 69 -14.11 2.92 3.74
C ARG A 69 -14.22 1.89 2.64
N GLY A 70 -15.20 2.05 1.76
CA GLY A 70 -15.59 1.00 0.83
C GLY A 70 -16.07 -0.28 1.55
N PRO A 71 -16.36 -1.35 0.79
CA PRO A 71 -17.01 -2.56 1.32
C PRO A 71 -16.22 -3.25 2.44
N ARG A 72 -14.93 -3.55 2.19
CA ARG A 72 -14.05 -4.27 3.13
C ARG A 72 -13.92 -3.55 4.47
N ALA A 73 -13.59 -2.26 4.45
CA ALA A 73 -13.34 -1.55 5.69
C ALA A 73 -14.63 -1.23 6.44
N THR A 74 -15.75 -1.06 5.73
CA THR A 74 -17.08 -0.92 6.37
C THR A 74 -17.46 -2.19 7.12
N ALA A 75 -17.30 -3.36 6.47
CA ALA A 75 -17.54 -4.65 7.10
C ALA A 75 -16.64 -4.89 8.32
N LEU A 76 -15.35 -4.52 8.22
CA LEU A 76 -14.38 -4.69 9.30
C LEU A 76 -14.61 -3.74 10.48
N ALA A 77 -14.82 -2.45 10.20
CA ALA A 77 -15.03 -1.42 11.21
C ALA A 77 -16.41 -1.52 11.89
N ARG A 78 -17.35 -2.22 11.24
CA ARG A 78 -18.77 -2.19 11.59
C ARG A 78 -19.31 -0.76 11.66
N GLY A 79 -18.82 0.09 10.77
CA GLY A 79 -19.16 1.51 10.72
C GLY A 79 -18.92 2.07 9.32
N GLY A 80 -19.81 2.95 8.87
CA GLY A 80 -19.74 3.59 7.56
C GLY A 80 -20.86 4.60 7.36
N ASN A 81 -20.64 5.60 6.51
CA ASN A 81 -21.73 6.48 6.06
C ASN A 81 -22.66 5.73 5.08
N ALA A 82 -23.69 6.42 4.59
CA ALA A 82 -24.67 5.83 3.68
C ALA A 82 -24.04 5.29 2.37
N ALA A 83 -23.05 6.01 1.80
CA ALA A 83 -22.38 5.58 0.57
C ALA A 83 -21.51 4.33 0.78
N ASP A 84 -20.83 4.23 1.92
CA ASP A 84 -20.02 3.07 2.28
C ASP A 84 -20.88 1.84 2.61
N GLN A 85 -22.01 2.02 3.29
CA GLN A 85 -22.98 0.94 3.53
C GLN A 85 -23.65 0.47 2.22
N ALA A 86 -24.02 1.41 1.34
CA ALA A 86 -24.55 1.09 0.02
C ALA A 86 -23.52 0.34 -0.83
N GLN A 87 -22.24 0.71 -0.79
CA GLN A 87 -21.19 -0.04 -1.49
C GLN A 87 -20.99 -1.45 -0.93
N LEU A 88 -21.01 -1.62 0.39
CA LEU A 88 -20.93 -2.94 1.01
C LEU A 88 -22.08 -3.84 0.52
N LEU A 89 -23.31 -3.33 0.54
CA LEU A 89 -24.45 -4.06 0.02
C LEU A 89 -24.32 -4.33 -1.49
N ALA A 90 -23.81 -3.36 -2.27
CA ALA A 90 -23.65 -3.50 -3.71
C ALA A 90 -22.66 -4.61 -4.07
N GLU A 91 -21.50 -4.68 -3.41
CA GLU A 91 -20.50 -5.72 -3.66
C GLU A 91 -21.09 -7.11 -3.38
N LEU A 92 -21.80 -7.27 -2.27
CA LEU A 92 -22.42 -8.54 -1.88
C LEU A 92 -23.57 -8.96 -2.81
N LEU A 93 -24.39 -8.02 -3.29
CA LEU A 93 -25.48 -8.31 -4.21
C LEU A 93 -24.99 -8.58 -5.63
N ARG A 94 -23.96 -7.85 -6.09
CA ARG A 94 -23.32 -8.11 -7.40
C ARG A 94 -22.67 -9.50 -7.43
N GLU A 95 -22.01 -9.94 -6.36
CA GLU A 95 -21.48 -11.31 -6.23
C GLU A 95 -22.57 -12.38 -6.38
N LYS A 96 -23.83 -12.06 -6.05
CA LYS A 96 -25.00 -12.94 -6.17
C LYS A 96 -25.73 -12.80 -7.51
N GLY A 97 -25.23 -11.97 -8.44
CA GLY A 97 -25.80 -11.77 -9.77
C GLY A 97 -26.96 -10.77 -9.81
N PHE A 98 -27.25 -10.03 -8.74
CA PHE A 98 -28.24 -8.96 -8.79
C PHE A 98 -27.74 -7.79 -9.63
N ARG A 99 -28.61 -7.27 -10.48
CA ARG A 99 -28.39 -5.99 -11.15
C ARG A 99 -28.79 -4.86 -10.22
N ILE A 100 -27.84 -3.97 -9.92
CA ILE A 100 -28.03 -2.86 -8.99
C ILE A 100 -27.72 -1.52 -9.66
N ARG A 101 -28.22 -0.44 -9.07
CA ARG A 101 -27.76 0.93 -9.33
C ARG A 101 -27.69 1.70 -8.02
N PHE A 102 -26.77 2.65 -7.94
CA PHE A 102 -26.72 3.61 -6.87
C PHE A 102 -27.71 4.73 -7.12
N VAL A 103 -28.28 5.25 -6.05
CA VAL A 103 -29.09 6.45 -6.06
C VAL A 103 -28.47 7.46 -5.11
N GLN A 104 -28.26 8.66 -5.62
CA GLN A 104 -27.89 9.84 -4.83
C GLN A 104 -29.12 10.71 -4.64
N GLY A 105 -29.27 11.24 -3.44
CA GLY A 105 -30.40 12.08 -3.10
C GLY A 105 -30.12 12.96 -1.90
N THR A 106 -31.17 13.66 -1.48
CA THR A 106 -31.10 14.57 -0.34
C THR A 106 -32.07 14.12 0.76
N LEU A 107 -31.56 13.95 1.98
CA LEU A 107 -32.35 13.78 3.20
C LEU A 107 -32.80 15.13 3.75
N GLN A 108 -34.04 15.18 4.20
CA GLN A 108 -34.65 16.39 4.76
C GLN A 108 -35.59 16.04 5.91
N GLY A 109 -35.97 17.06 6.69
CA GLY A 109 -37.00 16.95 7.71
C GLY A 109 -36.72 15.87 8.75
N GLU A 110 -37.72 15.04 9.03
CA GLU A 110 -37.67 14.06 10.11
C GLU A 110 -36.65 12.94 9.86
N ASN A 111 -36.49 12.50 8.61
CA ASN A 111 -35.53 11.45 8.28
C ASN A 111 -34.07 11.91 8.54
N LEU A 112 -33.75 13.17 8.22
CA LEU A 112 -32.44 13.74 8.55
C LEU A 112 -32.21 13.76 10.07
N ARG A 113 -33.22 14.19 10.84
CA ARG A 113 -33.12 14.21 12.31
C ARG A 113 -32.93 12.82 12.89
N ILE A 114 -33.71 11.84 12.42
CA ILE A 114 -33.61 10.44 12.84
C ILE A 114 -32.21 9.89 12.56
N LEU A 115 -31.67 10.12 11.37
CA LEU A 115 -30.34 9.63 11.00
C LEU A 115 -29.25 10.23 11.91
N ILE A 116 -29.27 11.55 12.11
CA ILE A 116 -28.31 12.23 12.98
C ILE A 116 -28.47 11.76 14.45
N ARG A 117 -29.70 11.53 14.92
CA ARG A 117 -29.94 11.03 16.28
C ARG A 117 -29.40 9.60 16.44
N GLY A 118 -29.50 8.79 15.39
CA GLY A 118 -28.99 7.42 15.35
C GLY A 118 -27.47 7.28 15.47
N ILE A 119 -26.70 8.37 15.39
CA ILE A 119 -25.25 8.38 15.66
C ILE A 119 -24.97 8.06 17.15
N TYR A 120 -25.91 8.36 18.03
CA TYR A 120 -25.77 8.22 19.47
C TYR A 120 -26.54 7.00 20.01
N PRO A 121 -26.09 6.39 21.11
CA PRO A 121 -26.90 5.39 21.80
C PRO A 121 -28.23 6.02 22.25
N PRO A 122 -29.31 5.20 22.36
CA PRO A 122 -30.63 5.70 22.73
C PRO A 122 -30.61 6.38 24.11
N ASP A 123 -29.82 5.86 25.04
CA ASP A 123 -29.61 6.40 26.37
C ASP A 123 -28.24 7.09 26.44
N LEU A 124 -28.25 8.42 26.53
CA LEU A 124 -27.07 9.17 26.90
C LEU A 124 -27.00 9.22 28.43
N PRO A 125 -25.86 8.87 29.07
CA PRO A 125 -25.72 9.05 30.51
C PRO A 125 -25.95 10.53 30.84
N ALA A 126 -26.69 10.80 31.92
CA ALA A 126 -26.82 12.15 32.44
C ALA A 126 -25.41 12.66 32.80
N LEU A 127 -24.94 13.66 32.09
CA LEU A 127 -23.68 14.33 32.39
C LEU A 127 -24.00 15.47 33.35
N ASP A 128 -23.50 15.36 34.59
CA ASP A 128 -23.51 16.47 35.56
C ASP A 128 -22.36 17.44 35.21
N ALA A 129 -22.51 18.09 34.05
CA ALA A 129 -21.53 19.02 33.52
C ALA A 129 -22.10 20.46 33.60
N PRO A 130 -21.31 21.46 34.04
CA PRO A 130 -21.73 22.86 34.01
C PRO A 130 -22.20 23.28 32.61
N ALA A 131 -23.14 24.23 32.49
CA ALA A 131 -23.76 24.62 31.22
C ALA A 131 -22.76 25.01 30.10
N GLN A 132 -21.58 25.54 30.45
CA GLN A 132 -20.48 25.82 29.52
C GLN A 132 -19.84 24.57 28.90
N PHE A 133 -20.06 23.40 29.50
CA PHE A 133 -19.72 22.06 29.03
C PHE A 133 -20.97 21.28 28.61
N GLY A 134 -22.08 21.98 28.35
CA GLY A 134 -23.29 21.38 27.82
C GLY A 134 -22.96 20.49 26.61
N PRO A 135 -23.60 19.32 26.47
CA PRO A 135 -23.26 18.38 25.41
C PRO A 135 -23.44 19.06 24.05
N PHE A 136 -22.48 18.85 23.16
CA PHE A 136 -22.59 19.24 21.76
C PHE A 136 -23.89 18.69 21.17
N ASP A 137 -24.76 19.56 20.66
CA ASP A 137 -26.01 19.13 20.00
C ASP A 137 -25.77 18.89 18.50
N PRO A 138 -25.63 17.61 18.08
CA PRO A 138 -25.40 17.25 16.68
C PRO A 138 -26.55 17.69 15.76
N GLN A 139 -27.76 17.88 16.30
CA GLN A 139 -28.91 18.29 15.51
C GLN A 139 -28.84 19.75 15.10
N THR A 140 -27.96 20.56 15.69
CA THR A 140 -27.80 21.98 15.37
C THR A 140 -26.54 22.29 14.55
N ASP A 141 -25.63 21.31 14.42
CA ASP A 141 -24.41 21.48 13.64
C ASP A 141 -24.71 21.45 12.14
N SER A 142 -24.55 22.61 11.48
CA SER A 142 -24.84 22.76 10.05
C SER A 142 -23.92 21.93 9.15
N ALA A 143 -22.67 21.69 9.55
CA ALA A 143 -21.74 20.88 8.77
C ALA A 143 -22.13 19.40 8.84
N LEU A 144 -22.51 18.91 10.01
CA LEU A 144 -23.05 17.56 10.20
C LEU A 144 -24.37 17.38 9.45
N GLN A 145 -25.30 18.34 9.56
CA GLN A 145 -26.55 18.31 8.79
C GLN A 145 -26.28 18.25 7.29
N HIS A 146 -25.34 19.05 6.77
CA HIS A 146 -24.99 19.05 5.35
C HIS A 146 -24.42 17.71 4.90
N ILE A 147 -23.51 17.13 5.69
CA ILE A 147 -22.91 15.82 5.42
C ILE A 147 -23.97 14.71 5.44
N ALA A 148 -24.87 14.72 6.43
CA ALA A 148 -25.91 13.71 6.55
C ALA A 148 -27.04 13.88 5.52
N ALA A 149 -27.29 15.11 5.07
CA ALA A 149 -28.28 15.40 4.04
C ALA A 149 -27.88 14.81 2.68
N ALA A 150 -26.58 14.80 2.34
CA ALA A 150 -26.07 14.14 1.15
C ALA A 150 -26.12 12.61 1.32
N HIS A 151 -27.11 11.98 0.70
CA HIS A 151 -27.45 10.58 0.99
C HIS A 151 -27.33 9.68 -0.22
N VAL A 152 -26.97 8.42 0.03
CA VAL A 152 -26.74 7.39 -1.00
C VAL A 152 -27.37 6.08 -0.58
N TRP A 153 -28.10 5.44 -1.48
CA TRP A 153 -28.66 4.11 -1.28
C TRP A 153 -28.61 3.29 -2.58
N LEU A 154 -29.11 2.06 -2.53
CA LEU A 154 -29.19 1.18 -3.70
C LEU A 154 -30.61 0.98 -4.19
N GLU A 155 -30.73 0.71 -5.48
CA GLU A 155 -31.93 0.13 -6.07
C GLU A 155 -31.55 -1.18 -6.79
N VAL A 156 -32.35 -2.23 -6.61
CA VAL A 156 -32.16 -3.56 -7.24
C VAL A 156 -33.20 -3.77 -8.32
N ASP A 157 -32.77 -4.17 -9.52
CA ASP A 157 -33.65 -4.51 -10.63
C ASP A 157 -34.48 -5.77 -10.28
N GLN A 158 -35.80 -5.68 -10.40
CA GLN A 158 -36.71 -6.80 -10.15
C GLN A 158 -36.99 -7.62 -11.43
N GLY A 159 -36.49 -7.19 -12.59
CA GLY A 159 -36.67 -7.89 -13.87
C GLY A 159 -37.99 -7.59 -14.59
N ASP A 160 -38.92 -6.87 -13.94
CA ASP A 160 -40.20 -6.41 -14.50
C ASP A 160 -40.17 -4.91 -14.89
N GLY A 161 -38.98 -4.30 -14.86
CA GLY A 161 -38.77 -2.87 -15.09
C GLY A 161 -38.90 -2.02 -13.82
N SER A 162 -39.33 -2.59 -12.70
CA SER A 162 -39.33 -1.94 -11.40
C SER A 162 -37.97 -2.08 -10.69
N TRP A 163 -37.72 -1.16 -9.77
CA TRP A 163 -36.48 -1.06 -9.01
C TRP A 163 -36.83 -1.01 -7.53
N LEU A 164 -36.34 -1.98 -6.77
CA LEU A 164 -36.57 -2.11 -5.34
C LEU A 164 -35.52 -1.31 -4.56
N PRO A 165 -35.89 -0.24 -3.83
CA PRO A 165 -34.92 0.52 -3.05
C PRO A 165 -34.48 -0.26 -1.79
N LEU A 166 -33.19 -0.12 -1.48
CA LEU A 166 -32.51 -0.68 -0.33
C LEU A 166 -31.63 0.40 0.31
N ASP A 167 -32.11 0.99 1.41
CA ASP A 167 -31.40 2.00 2.20
C ASP A 167 -31.10 1.50 3.63
N PRO A 168 -29.94 0.86 3.87
CA PRO A 168 -29.63 0.28 5.18
C PRO A 168 -29.15 1.32 6.22
N ALA A 169 -29.02 2.61 5.86
CA ALA A 169 -28.38 3.59 6.74
C ALA A 169 -29.18 3.91 8.02
N PHE A 170 -30.43 3.46 8.09
CA PHE A 170 -31.35 3.78 9.18
C PHE A 170 -31.51 2.61 10.15
N PRO A 171 -31.57 2.87 11.47
CA PRO A 171 -31.83 1.81 12.46
C PRO A 171 -33.15 1.05 12.26
N ARG A 172 -34.12 1.66 11.57
CA ARG A 172 -35.43 1.06 11.24
C ARG A 172 -35.59 0.79 9.74
N ALA A 173 -34.48 0.69 9.01
CA ALA A 173 -34.47 0.47 7.57
C ALA A 173 -35.30 -0.76 7.18
N GLN A 174 -36.14 -0.62 6.15
CA GLN A 174 -36.90 -1.71 5.55
C GLN A 174 -36.60 -1.83 4.06
N ILE A 175 -36.69 -3.06 3.57
CA ILE A 175 -36.58 -3.34 2.14
C ILE A 175 -37.77 -2.71 1.42
N GLY A 176 -37.52 -2.08 0.27
CA GLY A 176 -38.55 -1.38 -0.47
C GLY A 176 -38.80 0.05 -0.01
N GLU A 177 -38.07 0.53 0.99
CA GLU A 177 -38.10 1.92 1.42
C GLU A 177 -36.82 2.69 1.02
N SER A 178 -36.99 3.97 0.75
CA SER A 178 -35.92 4.95 0.67
C SER A 178 -36.34 6.20 1.43
N TYR A 179 -35.44 6.78 2.22
CA TYR A 179 -35.81 7.86 3.14
C TYR A 179 -35.46 9.25 2.59
N ALA A 180 -34.82 9.31 1.42
CA ALA A 180 -34.34 10.52 0.77
C ALA A 180 -35.02 10.76 -0.59
N GLN A 181 -35.04 12.01 -1.05
CA GLN A 181 -35.50 12.32 -2.40
C GLN A 181 -34.41 12.03 -3.42
N ALA A 182 -34.68 11.16 -4.38
CA ALA A 182 -33.75 10.78 -5.44
C ALA A 182 -33.46 11.94 -6.39
N THR A 183 -32.17 12.17 -6.66
CA THR A 183 -31.69 13.21 -7.59
C THR A 183 -30.98 12.58 -8.78
N THR A 184 -30.13 11.58 -8.56
CA THR A 184 -29.33 10.97 -9.62
C THR A 184 -29.25 9.47 -9.43
N ARG A 185 -29.27 8.73 -10.54
CA ARG A 185 -29.14 7.27 -10.56
C ARG A 185 -27.98 6.90 -11.47
N SER A 186 -27.12 6.01 -11.00
CA SER A 186 -25.92 5.61 -11.74
C SER A 186 -25.56 4.16 -11.46
N ALA A 187 -24.91 3.50 -12.42
CA ALA A 187 -24.45 2.13 -12.23
C ALA A 187 -23.34 2.04 -11.16
N GLU A 188 -22.46 3.04 -11.12
CA GLU A 188 -21.40 3.21 -10.13
C GLU A 188 -21.50 4.57 -9.45
N LEU A 189 -20.89 4.71 -8.27
CA LEU A 189 -20.73 6.02 -7.65
C LEU A 189 -19.69 6.86 -8.43
N PRO A 190 -19.91 8.17 -8.59
CA PRO A 190 -18.99 9.03 -9.31
C PRO A 190 -17.70 9.23 -8.51
N ASP A 191 -16.58 9.34 -9.23
CA ASP A 191 -15.24 9.61 -8.66
C ASP A 191 -15.17 10.87 -7.80
N SER A 192 -16.09 11.83 -7.99
CA SER A 192 -16.19 13.04 -7.17
C SER A 192 -16.51 12.75 -5.70
N LEU A 193 -17.13 11.61 -5.40
CA LEU A 193 -17.39 11.19 -4.02
C LEU A 193 -16.18 10.50 -3.39
N CYS A 194 -15.18 10.10 -4.17
CA CYS A 194 -14.05 9.36 -3.64
C CYS A 194 -13.09 10.26 -2.86
N GLN A 195 -12.75 9.88 -1.64
CA GLN A 195 -11.60 10.44 -0.95
C GLN A 195 -10.32 9.91 -1.60
N ARG A 196 -9.48 10.80 -2.14
CA ARG A 196 -8.27 10.45 -2.88
C ARG A 196 -7.06 10.39 -1.95
N LEU A 197 -6.18 9.44 -2.24
CA LEU A 197 -4.87 9.30 -1.63
C LEU A 197 -3.81 9.34 -2.73
N LEU A 198 -2.81 10.19 -2.56
CA LEU A 198 -1.60 10.23 -3.37
C LEU A 198 -0.39 10.02 -2.45
N ILE A 199 0.38 8.97 -2.70
CA ILE A 199 1.65 8.71 -2.01
C ILE A 199 2.76 8.88 -3.03
N THR A 200 3.68 9.80 -2.80
CA THR A 200 4.90 9.96 -3.60
C THR A 200 6.13 9.62 -2.78
N LEU A 201 7.06 8.87 -3.37
CA LEU A 201 8.38 8.63 -2.80
C LEU A 201 9.33 9.67 -3.38
N ASN A 202 9.95 10.46 -2.51
CA ASN A 202 10.83 11.55 -2.89
C ASN A 202 12.24 11.32 -2.35
N GLU A 203 13.21 11.93 -3.03
CA GLU A 203 14.62 11.89 -2.68
C GLU A 203 15.22 13.29 -2.78
N GLN A 204 16.06 13.63 -1.81
CA GLN A 204 16.90 14.83 -1.81
C GLN A 204 18.37 14.42 -1.72
N THR A 205 19.21 14.99 -2.58
CA THR A 205 20.66 14.76 -2.59
C THR A 205 21.44 15.88 -1.91
N ALA A 206 22.73 15.64 -1.64
CA ALA A 206 23.64 16.62 -1.05
C ALA A 206 23.90 17.84 -1.96
N ALA A 207 23.66 17.72 -3.26
CA ALA A 207 23.64 18.84 -4.20
C ALA A 207 22.37 19.73 -4.06
N GLY A 208 21.42 19.39 -3.18
CA GLY A 208 20.17 20.12 -2.97
C GLY A 208 19.05 19.75 -3.96
N SER A 209 19.31 18.87 -4.93
CA SER A 209 18.30 18.42 -5.89
C SER A 209 17.24 17.57 -5.20
N THR A 210 15.97 17.83 -5.49
CA THR A 210 14.82 17.06 -5.02
C THR A 210 14.08 16.47 -6.20
N ARG A 211 13.69 15.20 -6.12
CA ARG A 211 12.93 14.51 -7.17
C ARG A 211 11.90 13.53 -6.62
N GLU A 212 10.80 13.40 -7.35
CA GLU A 212 9.87 12.29 -7.20
C GLU A 212 10.46 11.04 -7.88
N LEU A 213 10.54 9.94 -7.14
CA LEU A 213 11.02 8.65 -7.63
C LEU A 213 9.88 7.78 -8.14
N GLY A 214 8.68 7.90 -7.58
CA GLY A 214 7.50 7.13 -7.97
C GLY A 214 6.28 7.51 -7.14
N ARG A 215 5.10 7.10 -7.60
CA ARG A 215 3.82 7.48 -7.00
C ARG A 215 2.75 6.39 -7.05
N VAL A 216 1.84 6.44 -6.08
CA VAL A 216 0.62 5.64 -6.02
C VAL A 216 -0.55 6.58 -5.80
N GLU A 217 -1.59 6.45 -6.61
CA GLU A 217 -2.79 7.28 -6.49
C GLU A 217 -4.05 6.42 -6.63
N GLY A 218 -5.09 6.75 -5.87
CA GLY A 218 -6.37 6.09 -5.97
C GLY A 218 -7.34 6.50 -4.87
N CYS A 219 -8.51 5.88 -4.87
CA CYS A 219 -9.49 6.04 -3.81
C CYS A 219 -9.02 5.37 -2.53
N VAL A 220 -9.24 6.03 -1.39
CA VAL A 220 -8.93 5.47 -0.07
C VAL A 220 -9.73 4.18 0.17
N ALA A 221 -10.96 4.08 -0.35
CA ALA A 221 -11.75 2.85 -0.29
C ALA A 221 -11.12 1.65 -1.03
N ASP A 222 -10.35 1.90 -2.09
CA ASP A 222 -9.70 0.85 -2.87
C ASP A 222 -8.31 0.50 -2.33
N LEU A 223 -7.56 1.52 -1.89
CA LEU A 223 -6.20 1.40 -1.37
C LEU A 223 -6.18 1.02 0.12
N GLY A 224 -7.24 1.33 0.84
CA GLY A 224 -7.40 1.03 2.26
C GLY A 224 -7.29 -0.46 2.53
N LEU A 225 -6.67 -0.82 3.64
CA LEU A 225 -6.52 -2.19 4.12
C LEU A 225 -5.69 -3.11 3.22
N ARG A 226 -5.14 -2.59 2.12
CA ARG A 226 -4.21 -3.28 1.23
C ARG A 226 -2.78 -2.82 1.50
N PRO A 227 -1.85 -3.75 1.76
CA PRO A 227 -0.47 -3.38 2.07
C PRO A 227 0.28 -2.91 0.81
N LEU A 228 0.92 -1.74 0.92
CA LEU A 228 1.93 -1.28 -0.02
C LEU A 228 3.31 -1.71 0.51
N SER A 229 4.07 -2.41 -0.33
CA SER A 229 5.43 -2.84 0.03
C SER A 229 6.45 -2.00 -0.71
N LEU A 230 7.34 -1.33 0.02
CA LEU A 230 8.51 -0.65 -0.52
C LEU A 230 9.76 -1.44 -0.14
N ARG A 231 10.48 -1.95 -1.13
CA ARG A 231 11.78 -2.60 -0.96
C ARG A 231 12.86 -1.78 -1.67
N ILE A 232 13.95 -1.51 -0.97
CA ILE A 232 15.08 -0.74 -1.47
C ILE A 232 16.34 -1.61 -1.37
N LEU A 233 17.04 -1.76 -2.49
CA LEU A 233 18.24 -2.56 -2.64
C LEU A 233 19.39 -1.70 -3.20
N GLY A 234 20.49 -1.60 -2.46
CA GLY A 234 21.74 -1.00 -2.89
C GLY A 234 22.63 -2.05 -3.56
N PHE A 235 23.13 -1.72 -4.74
CA PHE A 235 24.05 -2.54 -5.52
C PHE A 235 25.38 -1.79 -5.68
N PRO A 236 26.45 -2.18 -4.97
CA PRO A 236 27.77 -1.62 -5.18
C PRO A 236 28.17 -1.68 -6.65
N GLN A 237 28.67 -0.57 -7.17
CA GLN A 237 29.23 -0.47 -8.52
C GLN A 237 30.74 -0.59 -8.42
N LEU A 238 31.29 -1.55 -9.17
CA LEU A 238 32.70 -1.88 -9.15
C LEU A 238 33.38 -1.39 -10.43
N ARG A 239 34.52 -0.72 -10.30
CA ARG A 239 35.42 -0.39 -11.39
C ARG A 239 36.51 -1.46 -11.46
N ALA A 240 36.72 -2.02 -12.64
CA ALA A 240 37.79 -2.97 -12.86
C ALA A 240 39.16 -2.30 -12.67
N PRO A 241 40.16 -3.00 -12.11
CA PRO A 241 41.50 -2.46 -11.97
C PRO A 241 42.09 -2.06 -13.33
N ALA A 242 42.80 -0.93 -13.38
CA ALA A 242 43.50 -0.52 -14.58
C ALA A 242 44.46 -1.63 -15.04
N GLY A 243 44.29 -2.12 -16.27
CA GLY A 243 45.12 -3.18 -16.87
C GLY A 243 44.51 -4.58 -16.93
N SER A 244 43.29 -4.80 -16.42
CA SER A 244 42.62 -6.10 -16.61
C SER A 244 42.14 -6.26 -18.06
N ARG A 245 42.81 -7.08 -18.87
CA ARG A 245 42.27 -7.50 -20.17
C ARG A 245 41.03 -8.38 -19.94
N PRO A 246 39.92 -8.21 -20.70
CA PRO A 246 38.81 -9.15 -20.64
C PRO A 246 39.35 -10.54 -21.00
N LYS A 247 39.07 -11.56 -20.17
CA LYS A 247 39.40 -12.95 -20.52
C LYS A 247 38.71 -13.26 -21.85
N ALA A 248 39.49 -13.53 -22.88
CA ALA A 248 38.99 -13.97 -24.17
C ALA A 248 38.04 -15.16 -23.93
N GLY A 249 36.79 -15.04 -24.38
CA GLY A 249 35.84 -16.13 -24.29
C GLY A 249 36.32 -17.35 -25.10
N PRO A 250 35.75 -18.53 -24.85
CA PRO A 250 36.15 -19.78 -25.51
C PRO A 250 35.99 -19.78 -27.05
N ALA A 251 35.41 -18.72 -27.63
CA ALA A 251 35.30 -18.53 -29.07
C ALA A 251 36.59 -18.05 -29.76
N SER A 252 37.65 -17.70 -29.02
CA SER A 252 38.93 -17.28 -29.62
C SER A 252 39.89 -18.44 -29.96
N MET A 253 39.50 -19.69 -29.78
CA MET A 253 40.32 -20.87 -30.08
C MET A 253 40.16 -21.44 -31.50
N PHE A 254 39.36 -20.82 -32.38
CA PHE A 254 39.13 -21.32 -33.74
C PHE A 254 39.52 -20.31 -34.82
N GLY A 255 40.77 -19.82 -34.77
CA GLY A 255 41.27 -18.90 -35.79
C GLY A 255 42.79 -18.95 -35.95
N GLY A 256 43.27 -19.87 -36.80
CA GLY A 256 44.50 -19.65 -37.56
C GLY A 256 45.74 -20.47 -37.20
N ALA A 257 45.93 -21.54 -37.98
CA ALA A 257 47.16 -21.94 -38.65
C ALA A 257 48.48 -22.21 -37.88
N LEU A 258 48.87 -23.47 -38.01
CA LEU A 258 50.21 -24.07 -37.96
C LEU A 258 51.31 -23.22 -38.62
N SER A 259 52.24 -22.69 -37.83
CA SER A 259 53.70 -22.59 -38.09
C SER A 259 54.35 -22.15 -36.77
N GLY A 260 55.31 -22.88 -36.22
CA GLY A 260 56.70 -22.82 -36.63
C GLY A 260 57.45 -21.84 -35.71
N ASP A 261 58.08 -22.40 -34.66
CA ASP A 261 58.99 -21.80 -33.68
C ASP A 261 58.53 -20.57 -32.87
N ALA A 262 58.44 -20.72 -31.54
CA ALA A 262 58.35 -19.61 -30.60
C ALA A 262 59.28 -19.86 -29.40
N PRO A 263 60.08 -18.87 -28.98
CA PRO A 263 60.99 -18.98 -27.85
C PRO A 263 60.22 -19.10 -26.54
N GLN A 264 60.81 -19.76 -25.55
CA GLN A 264 60.31 -19.81 -24.17
C GLN A 264 60.09 -18.38 -23.66
N ALA A 265 58.83 -17.95 -23.61
CA ALA A 265 58.45 -16.75 -22.88
C ALA A 265 58.55 -17.08 -21.39
N GLU A 266 59.42 -16.36 -20.68
CA GLU A 266 59.46 -16.33 -19.21
C GLU A 266 58.04 -16.16 -18.67
N GLU A 267 57.63 -17.13 -17.85
CA GLU A 267 56.34 -17.15 -17.17
C GLU A 267 56.35 -16.02 -16.13
N GLN A 268 55.91 -14.84 -16.55
CA GLN A 268 55.75 -13.69 -15.68
C GLN A 268 54.76 -14.07 -14.57
N PRO A 269 55.11 -13.89 -13.28
CA PRO A 269 54.26 -14.35 -12.19
C PRO A 269 52.87 -13.70 -12.30
N PRO A 270 51.78 -14.42 -11.97
CA PRO A 270 50.43 -13.89 -12.13
C PRO A 270 50.33 -12.59 -11.36
N ALA A 271 50.05 -11.50 -12.08
CA ALA A 271 49.81 -10.19 -11.49
C ALA A 271 48.80 -10.36 -10.36
N ALA A 272 49.16 -9.89 -9.16
CA ALA A 272 48.32 -9.97 -7.97
C ALA A 272 46.90 -9.53 -8.35
N SER A 273 45.90 -10.35 -8.02
CA SER A 273 44.52 -10.08 -8.34
C SER A 273 44.10 -8.77 -7.66
N ALA A 274 44.18 -7.67 -8.40
CA ALA A 274 43.80 -6.36 -7.88
C ALA A 274 42.31 -6.39 -7.53
N THR A 275 42.01 -6.07 -6.27
CA THR A 275 40.63 -5.99 -5.78
C THR A 275 39.90 -4.87 -6.54
N PRO A 276 38.72 -5.14 -7.11
CA PRO A 276 37.94 -4.12 -7.79
C PRO A 276 37.53 -3.01 -6.81
N GLU A 277 37.60 -1.76 -7.25
CA GLU A 277 37.29 -0.59 -6.45
C GLU A 277 35.79 -0.27 -6.50
N THR A 278 35.17 0.08 -5.37
CA THR A 278 33.78 0.52 -5.34
C THR A 278 33.67 2.00 -5.69
N VAL A 279 33.08 2.31 -6.84
CA VAL A 279 32.94 3.67 -7.38
C VAL A 279 31.57 4.30 -7.09
N GLY A 280 30.65 3.53 -6.51
CA GLY A 280 29.36 4.03 -6.10
C GLY A 280 28.40 2.91 -5.70
N VAL A 281 27.14 3.29 -5.46
CA VAL A 281 26.04 2.38 -5.13
C VAL A 281 24.82 2.78 -5.94
N VAL A 282 24.22 1.82 -6.65
CA VAL A 282 22.91 2.00 -7.29
C VAL A 282 21.82 1.52 -6.35
N TYR A 283 20.94 2.42 -5.92
CA TYR A 283 19.72 2.07 -5.20
C TYR A 283 18.59 1.80 -6.19
N ARG A 284 18.07 0.58 -6.18
CA ARG A 284 16.85 0.19 -6.90
C ARG A 284 15.71 0.02 -5.91
N ARG A 285 14.52 0.44 -6.33
CA ARG A 285 13.32 0.44 -5.52
C ARG A 285 12.25 -0.40 -6.20
N SER A 286 11.53 -1.17 -5.40
CA SER A 286 10.36 -1.93 -5.83
C SER A 286 9.22 -1.52 -4.92
N LEU A 287 8.30 -0.74 -5.47
CA LEU A 287 7.04 -0.40 -4.84
C LEU A 287 5.97 -1.32 -5.40
N ARG A 288 5.23 -2.00 -4.53
CA ARG A 288 4.20 -2.98 -4.93
C ARG A 288 2.89 -2.72 -4.21
N ARG A 289 1.81 -2.89 -4.96
CA ARG A 289 0.43 -2.93 -4.47
C ARG A 289 -0.15 -4.29 -4.87
N ASP A 290 -0.47 -5.13 -3.91
CA ASP A 290 -0.88 -6.52 -4.18
C ASP A 290 0.14 -7.23 -5.10
N ALA A 291 -0.29 -7.69 -6.28
CA ALA A 291 0.57 -8.29 -7.29
C ALA A 291 1.27 -7.25 -8.20
N GLU A 292 0.74 -6.04 -8.28
CA GLU A 292 1.18 -4.97 -9.19
C GLU A 292 2.53 -4.38 -8.78
N ASN A 293 3.39 -4.14 -9.76
CA ASN A 293 4.64 -3.40 -9.58
C ASN A 293 4.45 -1.97 -10.05
N ILE A 294 4.68 -1.02 -9.16
CA ILE A 294 4.61 0.41 -9.45
C ILE A 294 6.00 0.87 -9.89
N PRO A 295 6.13 1.59 -11.02
CA PRO A 295 7.40 2.12 -11.48
C PRO A 295 8.05 3.05 -10.45
N VAL A 296 9.34 2.85 -10.18
CA VAL A 296 10.14 3.72 -9.32
C VAL A 296 11.53 3.92 -9.92
N SER A 297 12.00 5.15 -9.96
CA SER A 297 13.32 5.52 -10.47
C SER A 297 14.45 5.04 -9.55
N PRO A 298 15.57 4.55 -10.12
CA PRO A 298 16.77 4.25 -9.36
C PRO A 298 17.56 5.53 -9.00
N SER A 299 18.50 5.38 -8.06
CA SER A 299 19.47 6.42 -7.72
C SER A 299 20.87 5.86 -7.81
N LEU A 300 21.81 6.65 -8.34
CA LEU A 300 23.23 6.35 -8.28
C LEU A 300 23.88 7.33 -7.31
N VAL A 301 24.53 6.79 -6.29
CA VAL A 301 25.42 7.53 -5.39
C VAL A 301 26.85 7.19 -5.81
N GLU A 302 27.61 8.18 -6.25
CA GLU A 302 28.99 8.02 -6.71
C GLU A 302 29.97 8.43 -5.62
N THR A 303 31.01 7.62 -5.38
CA THR A 303 32.03 7.88 -4.36
C THR A 303 32.80 9.18 -4.63
N GLU A 304 33.08 9.46 -5.92
CA GLU A 304 33.83 10.64 -6.35
C GLU A 304 32.97 11.93 -6.41
N LYS A 305 31.63 11.83 -6.37
CA LYS A 305 30.72 12.98 -6.41
C LYS A 305 29.91 13.07 -5.12
N SER A 306 30.45 13.76 -4.12
CA SER A 306 29.78 13.97 -2.82
C SER A 306 28.35 14.53 -2.96
N GLY A 307 28.09 15.38 -3.96
CA GLY A 307 26.75 15.92 -4.24
C GLY A 307 25.69 14.89 -4.64
N SER A 308 26.10 13.68 -5.04
CA SER A 308 25.19 12.56 -5.35
C SER A 308 24.70 11.81 -4.10
N ALA A 309 25.29 12.06 -2.93
CA ALA A 309 24.88 11.44 -1.67
C ALA A 309 23.40 11.73 -1.39
N ILE A 310 22.66 10.69 -1.00
CA ILE A 310 21.27 10.82 -0.57
C ILE A 310 21.27 11.39 0.85
N LEU A 311 20.64 12.55 1.03
CA LEU A 311 20.45 13.17 2.34
C LEU A 311 19.11 12.77 2.97
N ARG A 312 18.06 12.68 2.16
CA ARG A 312 16.72 12.38 2.64
C ARG A 312 15.96 11.57 1.60
N GLU A 313 15.24 10.56 2.05
CA GLU A 313 14.17 9.93 1.30
C GLU A 313 12.91 9.93 2.17
N TRP A 314 11.80 10.39 1.61
CA TRP A 314 10.54 10.50 2.35
C TRP A 314 9.35 10.17 1.48
N LEU A 315 8.31 9.66 2.14
CA LEU A 315 6.98 9.57 1.59
C LEU A 315 6.27 10.90 1.82
N ARG A 316 5.72 11.47 0.77
CA ARG A 316 4.73 12.55 0.85
C ARG A 316 3.36 11.95 0.58
N ILE A 317 2.47 12.06 1.56
CA ILE A 317 1.15 11.45 1.56
C ILE A 317 0.13 12.58 1.54
N GLU A 318 -0.55 12.74 0.41
CA GLU A 318 -1.62 13.71 0.23
C GLU A 318 -2.98 13.00 0.30
N ILE A 319 -3.86 13.50 1.16
CA ILE A 319 -5.20 12.98 1.37
C ILE A 319 -6.21 14.09 1.06
N LYS A 320 -7.12 13.83 0.13
CA LYS A 320 -8.13 14.81 -0.31
C LYS A 320 -9.53 14.22 -0.20
N ALA A 321 -10.27 14.66 0.82
CA ALA A 321 -11.70 14.38 0.92
C ALA A 321 -12.49 15.21 -0.12
N PRO A 322 -13.68 14.76 -0.54
CA PRO A 322 -14.55 15.53 -1.42
C PRO A 322 -14.79 16.94 -0.90
N ALA A 323 -14.75 17.92 -1.81
CA ALA A 323 -14.95 19.35 -1.52
C ALA A 323 -14.05 19.93 -0.40
N SER A 324 -12.96 19.25 -0.04
CA SER A 324 -12.04 19.66 1.02
C SER A 324 -10.65 20.00 0.48
N ALA A 325 -9.93 20.86 1.19
CA ALA A 325 -8.51 21.09 0.90
C ALA A 325 -7.69 19.82 1.19
N PRO A 326 -6.64 19.53 0.39
CA PRO A 326 -5.78 18.38 0.63
C PRO A 326 -5.00 18.56 1.94
N ARG A 327 -4.82 17.46 2.66
CA ARG A 327 -3.93 17.36 3.81
C ARG A 327 -2.68 16.61 3.41
N VAL A 328 -1.51 17.12 3.79
CA VAL A 328 -0.22 16.53 3.46
C VAL A 328 0.46 16.05 4.73
N ILE A 329 0.97 14.83 4.69
CA ILE A 329 1.78 14.23 5.73
C ILE A 329 3.09 13.77 5.10
N GLU A 330 4.21 14.11 5.72
CA GLU A 330 5.52 13.58 5.31
C GLU A 330 6.03 12.56 6.31
N ARG A 331 6.69 11.51 5.81
CA ARG A 331 7.32 10.47 6.62
C ARG A 331 8.66 10.09 6.02
N ASP A 332 9.72 10.35 6.77
CA ASP A 332 11.06 9.96 6.35
C ASP A 332 11.19 8.45 6.39
N VAL A 333 11.66 7.89 5.28
CA VAL A 333 12.14 6.50 5.22
C VAL A 333 13.65 6.45 5.41
N TYR A 334 14.34 7.56 5.15
CA TYR A 334 15.74 7.76 5.51
C TYR A 334 16.04 9.26 5.63
N ALA A 335 16.84 9.63 6.63
CA ALA A 335 17.46 10.94 6.75
C ALA A 335 18.88 10.78 7.30
N ALA A 336 19.84 11.47 6.70
CA ALA A 336 21.27 11.34 7.02
C ALA A 336 21.61 11.89 8.42
N ASP A 337 20.80 12.82 8.93
CA ASP A 337 20.89 13.43 10.25
C ASP A 337 19.99 12.76 11.30
N ALA A 338 19.29 11.68 10.94
CA ALA A 338 18.46 10.95 11.91
C ALA A 338 19.32 10.34 13.03
N PRO A 339 18.82 10.32 14.29
CA PRO A 339 19.50 9.64 15.39
C PRO A 339 19.78 8.16 15.05
N GLY A 340 21.05 7.75 15.11
CA GLY A 340 21.47 6.39 14.76
C GLY A 340 21.68 6.14 13.26
N ALA A 341 21.65 7.17 12.40
CA ALA A 341 22.05 7.06 11.01
C ALA A 341 23.53 6.65 10.88
N ILE A 342 23.81 5.78 9.91
CA ILE A 342 25.17 5.30 9.63
C ILE A 342 25.84 6.31 8.70
N ALA A 343 27.05 6.75 9.04
CA ALA A 343 27.77 7.82 8.33
C ALA A 343 28.03 7.55 6.83
N THR A 344 27.90 6.29 6.39
CA THR A 344 28.18 5.85 5.01
C THR A 344 26.98 5.94 4.07
N GLY A 345 25.84 6.48 4.52
CA GLY A 345 24.63 6.65 3.73
C GLY A 345 23.52 5.63 4.06
N PRO A 346 22.47 5.53 3.22
CA PRO A 346 21.35 4.64 3.48
C PRO A 346 21.79 3.17 3.53
N GLY A 347 21.14 2.38 4.38
CA GLY A 347 21.35 0.93 4.39
C GLY A 347 21.07 0.30 3.01
N PHE A 348 21.90 -0.68 2.61
CA PHE A 348 21.78 -1.38 1.33
C PHE A 348 20.50 -2.21 1.22
N PHE A 349 19.94 -2.65 2.34
CA PHE A 349 18.66 -3.36 2.35
C PHE A 349 17.71 -2.65 3.29
N ARG A 350 16.62 -2.11 2.74
CA ARG A 350 15.54 -1.50 3.51
C ARG A 350 14.20 -1.98 3.00
N ARG A 351 13.27 -2.25 3.92
CA ARG A 351 11.92 -2.70 3.60
C ARG A 351 10.92 -2.00 4.49
N TYR A 352 9.86 -1.49 3.88
CA TYR A 352 8.74 -0.85 4.55
C TYR A 352 7.45 -1.51 4.07
N SER A 353 6.50 -1.63 5.00
CA SER A 353 5.11 -1.93 4.67
C SER A 353 4.27 -0.76 5.13
N LEU A 354 3.46 -0.22 4.22
CA LEU A 354 2.53 0.86 4.49
C LEU A 354 1.11 0.30 4.36
N VAL A 355 0.26 0.55 5.34
CA VAL A 355 -1.15 0.15 5.32
C VAL A 355 -1.97 1.39 5.66
N VAL A 356 -2.95 1.68 4.80
CA VAL A 356 -3.86 2.80 4.99
C VAL A 356 -5.10 2.29 5.72
N MET A 357 -5.42 2.89 6.86
CA MET A 357 -6.56 2.53 7.68
C MET A 357 -7.66 3.59 7.49
N PRO A 358 -8.75 3.29 6.78
CA PRO A 358 -9.80 4.27 6.48
C PRO A 358 -10.71 4.45 7.70
N GLY A 359 -10.26 5.27 8.65
CA GLY A 359 -10.97 5.56 9.89
C GLY A 359 -10.61 4.62 11.04
N PRO A 360 -11.22 4.84 12.22
CA PRO A 360 -10.94 4.05 13.41
C PRO A 360 -11.38 2.59 13.21
N LEU A 361 -10.52 1.67 13.65
CA LEU A 361 -10.83 0.25 13.77
C LEU A 361 -10.78 -0.17 15.24
N ASP A 362 -11.46 -1.28 15.54
CA ASP A 362 -11.32 -1.95 16.82
C ASP A 362 -9.84 -2.31 17.11
N PRO A 363 -9.29 -1.98 18.29
CA PRO A 363 -7.90 -2.29 18.63
C PRO A 363 -7.55 -3.78 18.53
N GLY A 364 -8.50 -4.68 18.83
CA GLY A 364 -8.32 -6.12 18.68
C GLY A 364 -8.19 -6.55 17.22
N ALA A 365 -8.95 -5.94 16.32
CA ALA A 365 -8.81 -6.15 14.88
C ALA A 365 -7.42 -5.71 14.36
N VAL A 366 -6.92 -4.57 14.84
CA VAL A 366 -5.57 -4.07 14.51
C VAL A 366 -4.49 -5.00 15.07
N ALA A 367 -4.59 -5.41 16.33
CA ALA A 367 -3.63 -6.31 16.98
C ALA A 367 -3.57 -7.69 16.28
N SER A 368 -4.73 -8.26 15.92
CA SER A 368 -4.82 -9.52 15.17
C SER A 368 -4.09 -9.41 13.82
N TYR A 369 -4.28 -8.31 13.11
CA TYR A 369 -3.59 -8.06 11.84
C TYR A 369 -2.07 -7.93 11.99
N LEU A 370 -1.61 -7.11 12.94
CA LEU A 370 -0.18 -6.94 13.22
C LEU A 370 0.47 -8.28 13.59
N SER A 371 -0.25 -9.15 14.32
CA SER A 371 0.25 -10.48 14.65
C SER A 371 0.38 -11.40 13.43
N LYS A 372 -0.58 -11.35 12.49
CA LYS A 372 -0.55 -12.14 11.24
C LYS A 372 0.56 -11.67 10.29
N THR A 373 0.73 -10.35 10.15
CA THR A 373 1.76 -9.75 9.30
C THR A 373 3.16 -9.87 9.90
N GLY A 374 3.31 -9.71 11.22
CA GLY A 374 4.56 -9.94 11.94
C GLY A 374 5.06 -11.39 11.81
N LYS A 375 4.15 -12.37 11.79
CA LYS A 375 4.48 -13.79 11.51
C LYS A 375 4.88 -14.06 10.06
N SER A 376 4.52 -13.19 9.11
CA SER A 376 4.88 -13.37 7.70
C SER A 376 6.35 -12.99 7.39
N VAL A 377 7.04 -12.34 8.33
CA VAL A 377 8.48 -12.11 8.25
C VAL A 377 9.18 -13.23 9.03
N ASP A 378 9.37 -14.37 8.37
CA ASP A 378 10.21 -15.43 8.89
C ASP A 378 11.69 -15.00 8.78
N LEU A 379 12.15 -14.28 9.80
CA LEU A 379 13.54 -13.88 9.96
C LEU A 379 14.46 -15.10 10.05
N GLY A 380 13.97 -16.23 10.56
CA GLY A 380 14.70 -17.49 10.64
C GLY A 380 14.96 -18.10 9.27
N ALA A 381 13.98 -18.11 8.36
CA ALA A 381 14.17 -18.55 6.98
C ALA A 381 15.02 -17.57 6.17
N ALA A 382 14.92 -16.26 6.42
CA ALA A 382 15.80 -15.26 5.81
C ALA A 382 17.26 -15.44 6.25
N GLN A 383 17.50 -15.62 7.56
CA GLN A 383 18.82 -15.88 8.12
C GLN A 383 19.37 -17.25 7.71
N SER A 384 18.53 -18.29 7.69
CA SER A 384 18.93 -19.64 7.26
C SER A 384 19.28 -19.69 5.78
N LYS A 385 18.60 -18.92 4.92
CA LYS A 385 18.97 -18.80 3.50
C LYS A 385 20.24 -17.99 3.28
N ILE A 386 20.50 -17.00 4.14
CA ILE A 386 21.78 -16.27 4.16
C ILE A 386 22.90 -17.21 4.61
N ALA A 387 22.69 -18.00 5.68
CA ALA A 387 23.67 -18.97 6.19
C ALA A 387 23.91 -20.13 5.21
N ALA A 388 22.87 -20.66 4.58
CA ALA A 388 22.97 -21.72 3.56
C ALA A 388 23.58 -21.23 2.23
N SER A 389 23.65 -19.91 2.00
CA SER A 389 24.41 -19.33 0.90
C SER A 389 25.89 -19.07 1.25
N GLN A 390 26.28 -19.35 2.49
CA GLN A 390 27.64 -19.21 3.04
C GLN A 390 28.30 -20.56 3.37
N SER A 391 27.54 -21.67 3.37
CA SER A 391 28.00 -23.06 3.41
C SER A 391 28.07 -23.66 2.01
#